data_AF-A0A538QIX2-F1
#
_entry.id   AF-A0A538QIX2-F1
#
_cell.length_a   1.000
_cell.length_b   1.000
_cell.length_c   1.000
_cell.angle_alpha   90.00
_cell.angle_beta   90.00
_cell.angle_gamma   90.00
#
_symmetry.space_group_name_H-M   'P 1'
#
loop_
_entity.id
_entity.type
_entity.pdbx_description
1 polymer ?
#
loop_
_entity_poly.entity_id
_entity_poly.type
_entity_poly.pdbx_seq_one_letter_code
_entity_poly.pdbx_strand_id
1 'polypeptide(L)'
;MDYHHVIEAAGIVSLGLVFYSYLIRALDGAPAAWRRWRPVATGVAFGAVAIALMIARIYVGHDRFIDARAVPIALVTLIEGTEAGAVTAAIAALYRIWQGGSGAPAGVLGIVATAAAAAAVRRWARRDGGQTRRHIVSLIVAVWAITAGSFLVLGARGFTMFEPLWLDFLALSVIGIGAGARLYGDVVKSHATEAARRDAAQLRAVASLARAAAHEINNPLTAVLGGLALANRSLPPGSEEAKWMASAKEGAEQIRDIVKHMNHITQLAEVPSAGPLPPMLDIRKSGRR
;
A
#
# COMPACT_ATOMS: atom_id res chain seq x y z
N MET A 1 -4.01 -34.08 14.48
CA MET A 1 -4.41 -32.66 14.50
C MET A 1 -5.93 -32.62 14.50
N ASP A 2 -6.55 -31.87 15.40
CA ASP A 2 -8.01 -31.73 15.40
C ASP A 2 -8.43 -30.70 14.35
N TYR A 3 -9.23 -31.11 13.36
CA TYR A 3 -9.52 -30.30 12.17
C TYR A 3 -10.29 -29.01 12.52
N HIS A 4 -11.05 -29.01 13.61
CA HIS A 4 -11.79 -27.83 14.06
C HIS A 4 -10.86 -26.64 14.34
N HIS A 5 -9.76 -26.85 15.06
CA HIS A 5 -8.83 -25.77 15.40
C HIS A 5 -8.05 -25.24 14.20
N VAL A 6 -7.82 -26.08 13.19
CA VAL A 6 -7.20 -25.66 11.92
C VAL A 6 -8.15 -24.75 11.15
N ILE A 7 -9.44 -25.08 11.09
CA ILE A 7 -10.47 -24.26 10.46
C ILE A 7 -10.61 -22.90 11.18
N GLU A 8 -10.58 -22.91 12.52
CA GLU A 8 -10.62 -21.69 13.33
C GLU A 8 -9.42 -20.77 13.03
N ALA A 9 -8.20 -21.31 13.02
CA ALA A 9 -7.00 -20.56 12.69
C ALA A 9 -7.03 -20.00 11.26
N ALA A 10 -7.51 -20.79 10.30
CA ALA A 10 -7.71 -20.34 8.91
C ALA A 10 -8.77 -19.23 8.82
N GLY A 11 -9.84 -19.33 9.60
CA GLY A 11 -10.86 -18.30 9.74
C GLY A 11 -10.30 -16.98 10.29
N ILE A 12 -9.50 -17.04 11.35
CA ILE A 12 -8.83 -15.87 11.94
C ILE A 12 -7.89 -15.20 10.92
N VAL A 13 -7.09 -15.97 10.18
CA VAL A 13 -6.21 -15.43 9.13
C VAL A 13 -7.01 -14.78 8.00
N SER A 14 -8.13 -15.38 7.60
CA SER A 14 -9.00 -14.87 6.54
C SER A 14 -9.71 -13.58 6.98
N LEU A 15 -10.22 -13.52 8.20
CA LEU A 15 -10.80 -12.31 8.78
C LEU A 15 -9.74 -11.21 8.92
N GLY A 16 -8.53 -11.56 9.34
CA GLY A 16 -7.38 -10.67 9.36
C GLY A 16 -7.05 -10.08 7.99
N LEU A 17 -7.12 -10.89 6.93
CA LEU A 17 -6.91 -10.45 5.55
C LEU A 17 -8.00 -9.46 5.09
N VAL A 18 -9.26 -9.76 5.39
CA VAL A 18 -10.39 -8.86 5.07
C VAL A 18 -10.25 -7.55 5.83
N PHE A 19 -10.00 -7.61 7.13
CA PHE A 19 -9.77 -6.43 7.96
C PHE A 19 -8.60 -5.59 7.42
N TYR A 20 -7.50 -6.24 7.06
CA TYR A 20 -6.34 -5.59 6.46
C TYR A 20 -6.68 -4.90 5.12
N SER A 21 -7.50 -5.53 4.27
CA SER A 21 -7.98 -4.94 3.01
C SER A 21 -8.78 -3.66 3.24
N TYR A 22 -9.59 -3.59 4.31
CA TYR A 22 -10.28 -2.36 4.69
C TYR A 22 -9.33 -1.32 5.31
N LEU A 23 -8.40 -1.76 6.16
CA LEU A 23 -7.43 -0.90 6.83
C LEU A 23 -6.54 -0.18 5.82
N ILE A 24 -5.98 -0.90 4.84
CA ILE A 24 -5.09 -0.30 3.84
C ILE A 24 -5.86 0.73 3.00
N ARG A 25 -7.11 0.43 2.62
CA ARG A 25 -7.98 1.37 1.92
C ARG A 25 -8.23 2.65 2.70
N ALA A 26 -8.44 2.55 4.01
CA ALA A 26 -8.62 3.71 4.87
C ALA A 26 -7.33 4.53 5.02
N LEU A 27 -6.18 3.85 5.14
CA LEU A 27 -4.87 4.50 5.27
C LEU A 27 -4.41 5.18 3.97
N ASP A 28 -4.72 4.60 2.81
CA ASP A 28 -4.36 5.19 1.51
C ASP A 28 -5.19 6.46 1.21
N GLY A 29 -6.43 6.53 1.71
CA GLY A 29 -7.26 7.73 1.66
C GLY A 29 -6.94 8.79 2.74
N ALA A 30 -6.03 8.51 3.67
CA ALA A 30 -5.73 9.41 4.78
C ALA A 30 -4.82 10.59 4.35
N PRO A 31 -4.89 11.74 5.06
CA PRO A 31 -4.03 12.89 4.78
C PRO A 31 -2.53 12.55 4.87
N ALA A 32 -1.68 13.29 4.16
CA ALA A 32 -0.24 13.05 4.09
C ALA A 32 0.45 12.91 5.47
N ALA A 33 -0.04 13.63 6.49
CA ALA A 33 0.45 13.56 7.86
C ALA A 33 0.29 12.16 8.51
N TRP A 34 -0.72 11.40 8.08
CA TRP A 34 -1.06 10.08 8.62
C TRP A 34 -0.30 8.93 7.95
N ARG A 35 0.28 9.14 6.75
CA ARG A 35 1.06 8.11 6.04
C ARG A 35 2.24 7.58 6.87
N ARG A 36 2.86 8.42 7.72
CA ARG A 36 3.97 7.98 8.60
C ARG A 36 3.55 6.89 9.59
N TRP A 37 2.27 6.85 9.95
CA TRP A 37 1.73 5.90 10.94
C TRP A 37 1.27 4.60 10.30
N ARG A 38 1.27 4.50 8.97
CA ARG A 38 0.85 3.30 8.23
C ARG A 38 1.57 2.03 8.71
N PRO A 39 2.90 2.00 8.92
CA PRO A 39 3.59 0.81 9.42
C PRO A 39 3.18 0.42 10.85
N VAL A 40 2.88 1.41 11.70
CA VAL A 40 2.44 1.18 13.07
C VAL A 40 1.01 0.61 13.07
N ALA A 41 0.11 1.21 12.30
CA ALA A 41 -1.28 0.76 12.20
C ALA A 41 -1.38 -0.67 11.65
N THR A 42 -0.64 -0.99 10.58
CA THR A 42 -0.60 -2.34 10.02
C THR A 42 0.06 -3.33 10.99
N GLY A 43 1.13 -2.92 11.68
CA GLY A 43 1.78 -3.73 12.70
C GLY A 43 0.87 -4.05 13.89
N VAL A 44 0.08 -3.08 14.37
CA VAL A 44 -0.91 -3.29 15.44
C VAL A 44 -1.99 -4.27 15.00
N ALA A 45 -2.52 -4.10 13.78
CA ALA A 45 -3.52 -5.00 13.22
C ALA A 45 -3.04 -6.45 13.15
N PHE A 46 -1.85 -6.68 12.59
CA PHE A 46 -1.26 -8.02 12.53
C PHE A 46 -0.83 -8.54 13.91
N GLY A 47 -0.47 -7.65 14.83
CA GLY A 47 -0.24 -8.00 16.24
C GLY A 47 -1.49 -8.57 16.90
N ALA A 48 -2.65 -7.96 16.66
CA ALA A 48 -3.94 -8.48 17.14
C ALA A 48 -4.28 -9.85 16.51
N VAL A 49 -4.04 -10.03 15.21
CA VAL A 49 -4.18 -11.34 14.55
C VAL A 49 -3.24 -12.38 15.15
N ALA A 50 -1.99 -12.02 15.42
CA ALA A 50 -1.03 -12.91 16.08
C ALA A 50 -1.50 -13.32 17.48
N ILE A 51 -2.00 -12.38 18.28
CA ILE A 51 -2.58 -12.67 19.60
C ILE A 51 -3.78 -13.60 19.48
N ALA A 52 -4.70 -13.34 18.55
CA ALA A 52 -5.88 -14.18 18.33
C ALA A 52 -5.47 -15.63 17.98
N LEU A 53 -4.47 -15.80 17.11
CA LEU A 53 -3.93 -17.13 16.77
C LEU A 53 -3.24 -17.80 17.96
N MET A 54 -2.60 -17.04 18.86
CA MET A 54 -2.02 -17.57 20.10
C MET A 54 -3.08 -17.98 21.13
N ILE A 55 -4.26 -17.36 21.10
CA ILE A 55 -5.41 -17.75 21.94
C ILE A 55 -6.07 -19.01 21.40
N ALA A 56 -6.23 -19.11 20.07
CA ALA A 56 -6.95 -20.20 19.42
C ALA A 56 -6.31 -21.59 19.58
N ARG A 57 -5.02 -21.67 19.95
CA ARG A 57 -4.24 -22.89 20.28
C ARG A 57 -4.68 -24.16 19.54
N ILE A 58 -3.93 -24.55 18.54
CA ILE A 58 -4.18 -25.78 17.77
C ILE A 58 -3.66 -26.99 18.56
N TYR A 59 -4.57 -27.77 19.14
CA TYR A 59 -4.22 -28.96 19.89
C TYR A 59 -3.77 -30.13 18.99
N VAL A 60 -2.70 -30.81 19.43
CA VAL A 60 -2.07 -31.96 18.78
C VAL A 60 -1.93 -33.09 19.81
N GLY A 61 -2.98 -33.91 19.89
CA GLY A 61 -3.11 -34.94 20.93
C GLY A 61 -3.74 -34.37 22.22
N HIS A 62 -3.54 -35.06 23.35
CA HIS A 62 -4.32 -34.80 24.57
C HIS A 62 -3.88 -33.55 25.36
N ASP A 63 -2.59 -33.16 25.35
CA ASP A 63 -2.08 -32.04 26.17
C ASP A 63 -1.05 -31.12 25.47
N ARG A 64 -0.88 -31.24 24.14
CA ARG A 64 0.09 -30.43 23.39
C ARG A 64 -0.61 -29.52 22.42
N PHE A 65 -0.09 -28.32 22.22
CA PHE A 65 -0.64 -27.37 21.26
C PHE A 65 0.46 -26.60 20.53
N ILE A 66 0.14 -26.16 19.31
CA ILE A 66 0.89 -25.17 18.54
C ILE A 66 0.00 -23.97 18.27
N ASP A 67 0.58 -22.86 17.84
CA ASP A 67 -0.18 -21.73 17.34
C ASP A 67 0.43 -21.19 16.06
N ALA A 68 -0.36 -20.41 15.32
CA ALA A 68 0.00 -19.92 14.00
C ALA A 68 0.62 -18.51 14.01
N ARG A 69 1.15 -18.02 15.16
CA ARG A 69 1.63 -16.62 15.30
C ARG A 69 2.74 -16.23 14.32
N ALA A 70 3.56 -17.20 13.90
CA ALA A 70 4.68 -16.95 13.00
C ALA A 70 4.20 -16.48 11.61
N VAL A 71 2.98 -16.87 11.21
CA VAL A 71 2.40 -16.52 9.91
C VAL A 71 2.17 -15.00 9.77
N PRO A 72 1.35 -14.33 10.62
CA PRO A 72 1.15 -12.89 10.51
C PRO A 72 2.44 -12.09 10.65
N ILE A 73 3.37 -12.51 11.54
CA ILE A 73 4.68 -11.85 11.72
C ILE A 73 5.49 -11.93 10.42
N ALA A 74 5.61 -13.12 9.82
CA ALA A 74 6.38 -13.33 8.60
C ALA A 74 5.79 -12.54 7.42
N LEU A 75 4.47 -12.60 7.23
CA LEU A 75 3.77 -11.98 6.11
C LEU A 75 3.84 -10.45 6.14
N VAL A 76 3.49 -9.83 7.27
CA VAL A 76 3.50 -8.36 7.38
C VAL A 76 4.92 -7.82 7.25
N THR A 77 5.92 -8.53 7.79
CA THR A 77 7.31 -8.13 7.67
C THR A 77 7.78 -8.19 6.21
N LEU A 78 7.41 -9.26 5.49
CA LEU A 78 7.80 -9.48 4.10
C LEU A 78 7.12 -8.50 3.14
N ILE A 79 5.82 -8.27 3.33
CA ILE A 79 4.98 -7.50 2.40
C ILE A 79 5.00 -6.01 2.74
N GLU A 80 4.58 -5.64 3.95
CA GLU A 80 4.44 -4.25 4.38
C GLU A 80 5.80 -3.65 4.75
N GLY A 81 6.53 -4.31 5.64
CA GLY A 81 7.91 -3.96 5.92
C GLY A 81 8.41 -4.26 7.31
N THR A 82 9.69 -3.96 7.50
CA THR A 82 10.43 -4.28 8.72
C THR A 82 9.89 -3.55 9.95
N GLU A 83 9.38 -2.33 9.79
CA GLU A 83 8.79 -1.54 10.87
C GLU A 83 7.46 -2.16 11.34
N ALA A 84 6.55 -2.46 10.42
CA ALA A 84 5.29 -3.14 10.73
C ALA A 84 5.53 -4.53 11.35
N GLY A 85 6.53 -5.25 10.81
CA GLY A 85 7.03 -6.51 11.36
C GLY A 85 7.53 -6.40 12.80
N ALA A 86 8.33 -5.36 13.09
CA ALA A 86 8.85 -5.12 14.43
C ALA A 86 7.73 -4.81 15.43
N VAL A 87 6.75 -3.98 15.05
CA VAL A 87 5.57 -3.70 15.91
C VAL A 87 4.77 -4.98 16.18
N THR A 88 4.50 -5.78 15.13
CA THR A 88 3.79 -7.06 15.26
C THR A 88 4.52 -8.02 16.19
N ALA A 89 5.84 -8.17 16.00
CA ALA A 89 6.68 -9.04 16.80
C ALA A 89 6.76 -8.56 18.26
N ALA A 90 6.83 -7.25 18.50
CA ALA A 90 6.82 -6.69 19.85
C ALA A 90 5.52 -7.01 20.58
N ILE A 91 4.37 -6.81 19.93
CA ILE A 91 3.05 -7.13 20.50
C ILE A 91 2.94 -8.63 20.82
N ALA A 92 3.33 -9.49 19.86
CA ALA A 92 3.30 -10.94 20.06
C ALA A 92 4.27 -11.41 21.16
N ALA A 93 5.46 -10.80 21.25
CA ALA A 93 6.46 -11.12 22.27
C ALA A 93 5.98 -10.70 23.67
N LEU A 94 5.41 -9.51 23.82
CA LEU A 94 4.82 -9.04 25.08
C LEU A 94 3.70 -9.98 25.54
N TYR A 95 2.81 -10.37 24.63
CA TYR A 95 1.76 -11.34 24.95
C TYR A 95 2.33 -12.72 25.32
N ARG A 96 3.42 -13.16 24.67
CA ARG A 96 4.09 -14.42 25.02
C ARG A 96 4.73 -14.38 26.40
N ILE A 97 5.37 -13.27 26.76
CA ILE A 97 5.97 -13.07 28.08
C ILE A 97 4.87 -13.13 29.15
N TRP A 98 3.74 -12.45 28.91
CA TRP A 98 2.60 -12.45 29.82
C TRP A 98 1.97 -13.84 30.01
N GLN A 99 1.88 -14.67 28.97
CA GLN A 99 1.41 -16.06 29.10
C GLN A 99 2.30 -16.93 30.00
N GLY A 100 3.59 -16.61 30.11
CA GLY A 100 4.56 -17.39 30.87
C GLY A 100 4.73 -18.83 30.37
N GLY A 101 5.20 -19.70 31.28
CA GLY A 101 5.49 -21.11 31.00
C GLY A 101 6.95 -21.39 30.64
N SER A 102 7.36 -22.66 30.75
CA SER A 102 8.75 -23.10 30.53
C SER A 102 9.25 -22.86 29.11
N GLY A 103 8.36 -22.88 28.12
CA GLY A 103 8.65 -22.55 26.72
C GLY A 103 8.53 -21.06 26.37
N ALA A 104 8.39 -20.15 27.33
CA ALA A 104 8.28 -18.71 27.05
C ALA A 104 9.57 -18.13 26.44
N PRO A 105 10.78 -18.39 26.99
CA PRO A 105 12.01 -17.85 26.41
C PRO A 105 12.25 -18.30 24.97
N ALA A 106 12.07 -19.59 24.68
CA ALA A 106 12.15 -20.14 23.31
C ALA A 106 11.12 -19.49 22.38
N GLY A 107 9.87 -19.31 22.85
CA GLY A 107 8.83 -18.67 22.06
C GLY A 107 9.13 -17.21 21.72
N VAL A 108 9.69 -16.43 22.65
CA VAL A 108 10.10 -15.04 22.41
C VAL A 108 11.26 -14.99 21.43
N LEU A 109 12.28 -15.83 21.61
CA LEU A 109 13.40 -15.96 20.67
C LEU A 109 12.90 -16.31 19.26
N GLY A 110 11.98 -17.27 19.14
CA GLY A 110 11.35 -17.66 17.88
C GLY A 110 10.60 -16.51 17.20
N ILE A 111 9.85 -15.69 17.95
CA ILE A 111 9.17 -14.49 17.44
C ILE A 111 10.17 -13.48 16.87
N VAL A 112 11.19 -13.12 17.66
CA VAL A 112 12.18 -12.10 17.27
C VAL A 112 12.99 -12.58 16.06
N ALA A 113 13.43 -13.84 16.08
CA ALA A 113 14.18 -14.44 14.99
C ALA A 113 13.33 -14.58 13.71
N THR A 114 12.04 -14.89 13.82
CA THR A 114 11.10 -14.93 12.68
C THR A 114 10.98 -13.55 12.02
N ALA A 115 10.80 -12.49 12.80
CA ALA A 115 10.75 -11.13 12.29
C ALA A 115 12.08 -10.73 11.64
N ALA A 116 13.22 -11.08 12.25
CA ALA A 116 14.55 -10.81 11.68
C ALA A 116 14.78 -11.56 10.36
N ALA A 117 14.39 -12.83 10.28
CA ALA A 117 14.49 -13.63 9.05
C ALA A 117 13.60 -13.09 7.94
N ALA A 118 12.34 -12.74 8.25
CA ALA A 118 11.44 -12.12 7.28
C ALA A 118 11.97 -10.76 6.78
N ALA A 119 12.59 -9.97 7.67
CA ALA A 119 13.26 -8.72 7.30
C ALA A 119 14.46 -8.95 6.38
N ALA A 120 15.28 -9.97 6.67
CA ALA A 120 16.41 -10.35 5.83
C ALA A 120 15.96 -10.82 4.44
N VAL A 121 14.96 -11.70 4.37
CA VAL A 121 14.36 -12.18 3.11
C VAL A 121 13.75 -11.02 2.32
N ARG A 122 13.10 -10.05 2.98
CA ARG A 122 12.58 -8.85 2.30
C ARG A 122 13.70 -8.01 1.69
N ARG A 123 14.80 -7.80 2.41
CA ARG A 123 15.96 -7.07 1.88
C ARG A 123 16.56 -7.80 0.69
N TRP A 124 16.63 -9.13 0.73
CA TRP A 124 17.05 -9.94 -0.39
C TRP A 124 16.09 -9.82 -1.59
N ALA A 125 14.78 -9.97 -1.38
CA ALA A 125 13.77 -9.82 -2.42
C ALA A 125 13.78 -8.43 -3.09
N ARG A 126 14.07 -7.38 -2.32
CA ARG A 126 14.23 -6.02 -2.87
C ARG A 126 15.44 -5.89 -3.78
N ARG A 127 16.55 -6.59 -3.49
CA ARG A 127 17.73 -6.63 -4.35
C ARG A 127 17.46 -7.40 -5.64
N ASP A 128 16.65 -8.45 -5.56
CA ASP A 128 16.27 -9.28 -6.71
C ASP A 128 15.14 -8.66 -7.55
N GLY A 129 14.74 -7.42 -7.28
CA GLY A 129 13.70 -6.70 -8.04
C GLY A 129 12.26 -7.08 -7.69
N GLY A 130 12.05 -7.93 -6.67
CA GLY A 130 10.73 -8.30 -6.20
C GLY A 130 10.68 -9.65 -5.48
N GLN A 131 9.53 -9.95 -4.88
CA GLN A 131 9.30 -11.23 -4.24
C GLN A 131 9.06 -12.32 -5.29
N THR A 132 9.73 -13.46 -5.12
CA THR A 132 9.58 -14.63 -5.99
C THR A 132 9.33 -15.88 -5.15
N ARG A 133 8.97 -17.00 -5.79
CA ARG A 133 8.74 -18.28 -5.10
C ARG A 133 9.94 -18.71 -4.25
N ARG A 134 11.18 -18.39 -4.67
CA ARG A 134 12.41 -18.72 -3.94
C ARG A 134 12.43 -18.05 -2.57
N HIS A 135 12.12 -16.76 -2.51
CA HIS A 135 12.06 -15.99 -1.27
C HIS A 135 11.03 -16.54 -0.28
N ILE A 136 9.84 -16.92 -0.77
CA ILE A 136 8.77 -17.49 0.07
C ILE A 136 9.21 -18.85 0.63
N VAL A 137 9.77 -19.73 -0.21
CA VAL A 137 10.27 -21.04 0.24
C VAL A 137 11.41 -20.88 1.24
N SER A 138 12.37 -19.99 0.99
CA SER A 138 13.45 -19.69 1.93
C SER A 138 12.92 -19.16 3.26
N LEU A 139 11.88 -18.32 3.25
CA LEU A 139 11.25 -17.84 4.48
C LEU A 139 10.57 -18.97 5.26
N ILE A 140 9.83 -19.86 4.58
CA ILE A 140 9.21 -21.03 5.22
C ILE A 140 10.26 -21.90 5.90
N VAL A 141 11.33 -22.23 5.19
CA VAL A 141 12.44 -23.04 5.73
C VAL A 141 13.12 -22.33 6.89
N ALA A 142 13.37 -21.02 6.78
CA ALA A 142 13.97 -20.24 7.84
C ALA A 142 13.08 -20.21 9.09
N VAL A 143 11.78 -19.95 8.96
CA VAL A 143 10.84 -19.91 10.09
C VAL A 143 10.74 -21.28 10.78
N TRP A 144 10.71 -22.36 10.01
CA TRP A 144 10.71 -23.72 10.55
C TRP A 144 12.02 -24.01 11.32
N ALA A 145 13.17 -23.73 10.71
CA ALA A 145 14.48 -23.95 11.33
C ALA A 145 14.69 -23.09 12.58
N ILE A 146 14.26 -21.83 12.55
CA ILE A 146 14.30 -20.91 13.68
C ILE A 146 13.44 -21.43 14.83
N THR A 147 12.24 -21.90 14.53
CA THR A 147 11.35 -22.44 15.55
C THR A 147 11.96 -23.68 16.16
N ALA A 148 12.40 -24.65 15.36
CA ALA A 148 13.09 -25.84 15.83
C ALA A 148 14.33 -25.48 16.69
N GLY A 149 15.17 -24.57 16.19
CA GLY A 149 16.36 -24.10 16.90
C GLY A 149 16.05 -23.39 18.21
N SER A 150 14.96 -22.62 18.30
CA SER A 150 14.55 -21.95 19.53
C SER A 150 14.21 -22.95 20.65
N PHE A 151 13.67 -24.13 20.30
CA PHE A 151 13.41 -25.20 21.27
C PHE A 151 14.70 -25.94 21.66
N LEU A 152 15.68 -26.07 20.75
CA LEU A 152 16.98 -26.68 21.10
C LEU A 152 17.74 -25.89 22.18
N VAL A 153 17.52 -24.58 22.30
CA VAL A 153 18.09 -23.74 23.38
C VAL A 153 17.66 -24.22 24.77
N LEU A 154 16.52 -24.90 24.88
CA LEU A 154 16.03 -25.49 26.14
C LEU A 154 16.62 -26.90 26.41
N GLY A 155 17.57 -27.36 25.59
CA GLY A 155 18.22 -28.66 25.70
C GLY A 155 17.28 -29.84 25.39
N ALA A 156 17.55 -31.00 25.97
CA ALA A 156 16.79 -32.24 25.74
C ALA A 156 15.28 -32.10 26.02
N ARG A 157 14.90 -31.24 26.99
CA ARG A 157 13.50 -30.95 27.31
C ARG A 157 12.78 -30.19 26.20
N GLY A 158 13.47 -29.31 25.48
CA GLY A 158 12.87 -28.58 24.37
C GLY A 158 12.68 -29.47 23.14
N PHE A 159 13.62 -30.40 22.90
CA PHE A 159 13.49 -31.37 21.82
C PHE A 159 12.25 -32.27 22.01
N THR A 160 12.04 -32.83 23.20
CA THR A 160 10.86 -33.68 23.47
C THR A 160 9.53 -32.92 23.40
N MET A 161 9.54 -31.60 23.57
CA MET A 161 8.36 -30.75 23.35
C MET A 161 8.06 -30.54 21.86
N PHE A 162 9.08 -30.44 21.01
CA PHE A 162 8.92 -30.10 19.59
C PHE A 162 8.86 -31.32 18.66
N GLU A 163 9.49 -32.44 19.03
CA GLU A 163 9.52 -33.69 18.26
C GLU A 163 8.13 -34.22 17.87
N PRO A 164 7.06 -34.10 18.68
CA PRO A 164 5.74 -34.53 18.24
C PRO A 164 5.07 -33.53 17.27
N LEU A 165 5.56 -32.30 17.20
CA LEU A 165 4.89 -31.15 16.59
C LEU A 165 5.56 -30.65 15.30
N TRP A 166 6.77 -31.11 14.98
CA TRP A 166 7.57 -30.52 13.90
C TRP A 166 6.92 -30.67 12.52
N LEU A 167 6.20 -31.76 12.25
CA LEU A 167 5.47 -31.98 11.01
C LEU A 167 4.26 -31.05 10.89
N ASP A 168 3.45 -30.97 11.95
CA ASP A 168 2.28 -30.09 11.98
C ASP A 168 2.69 -28.62 11.86
N PHE A 169 3.80 -28.23 12.50
CA PHE A 169 4.35 -26.89 12.40
C PHE A 169 4.92 -26.59 10.99
N LEU A 170 5.57 -27.58 10.35
CA LEU A 170 6.03 -27.44 8.96
C LEU A 170 4.85 -27.26 8.01
N ALA A 171 3.82 -28.10 8.12
CA ALA A 171 2.61 -28.00 7.30
C ALA A 171 1.93 -26.63 7.49
N LEU A 172 1.78 -26.19 8.74
CA LEU A 172 1.24 -24.87 9.07
C LEU A 172 2.07 -23.73 8.49
N SER A 173 3.40 -23.82 8.54
CA SER A 173 4.30 -22.81 7.98
C SER A 173 4.21 -22.76 6.45
N VAL A 174 4.18 -23.93 5.79
CA VAL A 174 4.05 -24.03 4.32
C VAL A 174 2.71 -23.46 3.86
N ILE A 175 1.61 -23.84 4.50
CA ILE A 175 0.27 -23.39 4.13
C ILE A 175 0.10 -21.91 4.50
N GLY A 176 0.38 -21.54 5.74
CA GLY A 176 0.16 -20.19 6.25
C GLY A 176 1.02 -19.14 5.54
N ILE A 177 2.34 -19.34 5.49
CA ILE A 177 3.24 -18.39 4.84
C ILE A 177 3.13 -18.52 3.31
N GLY A 178 3.02 -19.74 2.77
CA GLY A 178 2.98 -19.96 1.32
C GLY A 178 1.68 -19.51 0.65
N ALA A 179 0.52 -19.86 1.22
CA ALA A 179 -0.77 -19.37 0.72
C ALA A 179 -0.98 -17.91 1.12
N GLY A 180 -0.63 -17.53 2.36
CA GLY A 180 -0.72 -16.16 2.83
C GLY A 180 0.10 -15.18 2.00
N ALA A 181 1.35 -15.51 1.65
CA ALA A 181 2.19 -14.61 0.84
C ALA A 181 1.60 -14.36 -0.55
N ARG A 182 0.94 -15.37 -1.16
CA ARG A 182 0.21 -15.20 -2.42
C ARG A 182 -1.03 -14.34 -2.24
N LEU A 183 -1.92 -14.71 -1.31
CA LEU A 183 -3.20 -14.02 -1.10
C LEU A 183 -3.01 -12.56 -0.68
N TYR A 184 -2.17 -12.31 0.32
CA TYR A 184 -1.88 -10.94 0.77
C TYR A 184 -1.13 -10.16 -0.31
N GLY A 185 -0.17 -10.79 -1.01
CA GLY A 185 0.53 -10.16 -2.13
C GLY A 185 -0.41 -9.75 -3.25
N ASP A 186 -1.38 -10.59 -3.59
CA ASP A 186 -2.39 -10.33 -4.61
C ASP A 186 -3.33 -9.20 -4.18
N VAL A 187 -3.76 -9.18 -2.92
CA VAL A 187 -4.59 -8.09 -2.37
C VAL A 187 -3.83 -6.75 -2.44
N VAL A 188 -2.58 -6.69 -1.99
CA VAL A 188 -1.77 -5.47 -2.03
C VAL A 188 -1.53 -5.00 -3.46
N LYS A 189 -1.18 -5.92 -4.36
CA LYS A 189 -0.97 -5.61 -5.77
C LYS A 189 -2.26 -5.11 -6.42
N SER A 190 -3.39 -5.77 -6.14
CA SER A 190 -4.70 -5.38 -6.66
C SER A 190 -5.07 -3.96 -6.25
N HIS A 191 -4.95 -3.61 -4.96
CA HIS A 191 -5.20 -2.25 -4.46
C HIS A 191 -4.30 -1.21 -5.12
N ALA A 192 -2.99 -1.48 -5.25
CA ALA A 192 -2.07 -0.58 -5.92
C ALA A 192 -2.42 -0.37 -7.40
N THR A 193 -2.84 -1.43 -8.10
CA THR A 193 -3.27 -1.32 -9.51
C THR A 193 -4.59 -0.58 -9.66
N GLU A 194 -5.52 -0.76 -8.73
CA GLU A 194 -6.83 -0.10 -8.75
C GLU A 194 -6.69 1.40 -8.47
N ALA A 195 -5.85 1.79 -7.50
CA ALA A 195 -5.53 3.19 -7.24
C ALA A 195 -4.93 3.86 -8.48
N ALA A 196 -3.94 3.24 -9.11
CA ALA A 196 -3.33 3.77 -10.34
C ALA A 196 -4.33 3.88 -11.51
N ARG A 197 -5.28 2.95 -11.61
CA ARG A 197 -6.36 3.00 -12.63
C ARG A 197 -7.31 4.17 -12.39
N ARG A 198 -7.68 4.44 -11.14
CA ARG A 198 -8.56 5.55 -10.78
C ARG A 198 -7.92 6.90 -11.11
N ASP A 199 -6.65 7.07 -10.73
CA ASP A 199 -5.91 8.30 -11.03
C ASP A 199 -5.81 8.53 -12.55
N ALA A 200 -5.51 7.46 -13.31
CA ALA A 200 -5.47 7.52 -14.77
C ALA A 200 -6.85 7.81 -15.41
N ALA A 201 -7.94 7.28 -14.84
CA ALA A 201 -9.29 7.55 -15.32
C ALA A 201 -9.70 9.01 -15.07
N GLN A 202 -9.39 9.54 -13.89
CA GLN A 202 -9.64 10.94 -13.55
C GLN A 202 -8.86 11.90 -14.46
N LEU A 203 -7.56 11.62 -14.68
CA LEU A 203 -6.73 12.37 -15.62
C LEU A 203 -7.31 12.37 -17.03
N ARG A 204 -7.73 11.20 -17.53
CA ARG A 204 -8.33 11.07 -18.87
C ARG A 204 -9.62 11.86 -18.99
N ALA A 205 -10.50 11.81 -17.98
CA ALA A 205 -11.76 12.54 -17.98
C ALA A 205 -11.53 14.06 -17.98
N VAL A 206 -10.61 14.56 -17.15
CA VAL A 206 -10.25 15.99 -17.12
C VAL A 206 -9.61 16.40 -18.44
N ALA A 207 -8.68 15.61 -18.99
CA ALA A 207 -8.04 15.89 -20.26
C ALA A 207 -9.03 15.87 -21.45
N SER A 208 -10.02 14.97 -21.45
CA SER A 208 -11.05 14.95 -22.50
C SER A 208 -11.97 16.16 -22.42
N LEU A 209 -12.39 16.56 -21.22
CA LEU A 209 -13.20 17.77 -21.01
C LEU A 209 -12.43 19.03 -21.39
N ALA A 210 -11.16 19.14 -20.99
CA ALA A 210 -10.31 20.27 -21.33
C ALA A 210 -10.10 20.39 -22.84
N ARG A 211 -9.89 19.27 -23.56
CA ARG A 211 -9.76 19.26 -25.02
C ARG A 211 -11.05 19.68 -25.71
N ALA A 212 -12.21 19.19 -25.24
CA ALA A 212 -13.51 19.58 -25.77
C ALA A 212 -13.76 21.09 -25.55
N ALA A 213 -13.60 21.58 -24.32
CA ALA A 213 -13.74 22.99 -24.00
C ALA A 213 -12.77 23.88 -24.78
N ALA A 214 -11.52 23.45 -24.96
CA ALA A 214 -10.55 24.21 -25.74
C ALA A 214 -10.94 24.30 -27.22
N HIS A 215 -11.53 23.25 -27.79
CA HIS A 215 -12.05 23.29 -29.15
C HIS A 215 -13.25 24.25 -29.25
N GLU A 216 -14.19 24.17 -28.31
CA GLU A 216 -15.37 25.03 -28.28
C GLU A 216 -15.05 26.51 -28.02
N ILE A 217 -13.97 26.83 -27.28
CA ILE A 217 -13.53 28.22 -27.05
C ILE A 217 -12.75 28.76 -28.27
N ASN A 218 -11.89 27.95 -28.89
CA ASN A 218 -11.10 28.40 -30.04
C ASN A 218 -11.98 28.79 -31.25
N ASN A 219 -13.13 28.15 -31.41
CA ASN A 219 -14.07 28.44 -32.50
C ASN A 219 -14.56 29.91 -32.50
N PRO A 220 -15.27 30.40 -31.46
CA PRO A 220 -15.69 31.80 -31.38
C PRO A 220 -14.49 32.74 -31.27
N LEU A 221 -13.40 32.34 -30.61
CA LEU A 221 -12.21 33.19 -30.48
C LEU A 221 -11.55 33.47 -31.84
N THR A 222 -11.53 32.48 -32.74
CA THR A 222 -11.05 32.67 -34.12
C THR A 222 -11.92 33.67 -34.87
N ALA A 223 -13.25 33.60 -34.70
CA ALA A 223 -14.17 34.57 -35.28
C ALA A 223 -13.95 36.00 -34.72
N VAL A 224 -13.78 36.14 -33.40
CA VAL A 224 -13.48 37.43 -32.74
C VAL A 224 -12.16 38.00 -33.25
N LEU A 225 -11.09 37.21 -33.27
CA LEU A 225 -9.78 37.64 -33.79
C LEU A 225 -9.85 38.06 -35.26
N GLY A 226 -10.61 37.33 -36.09
CA GLY A 226 -10.85 37.68 -37.48
C GLY A 226 -11.59 39.01 -37.62
N GLY A 227 -12.66 39.23 -36.84
CA GLY A 227 -13.42 40.47 -36.82
C GLY A 227 -12.59 41.67 -36.37
N LEU A 228 -11.82 41.53 -35.28
CA LEU A 228 -10.91 42.58 -34.78
C LEU A 228 -9.84 42.93 -35.84
N ALA A 229 -9.28 41.94 -36.53
CA ALA A 229 -8.28 42.17 -37.57
C ALA A 229 -8.85 42.92 -38.79
N LEU A 230 -10.09 42.60 -39.20
CA LEU A 230 -10.79 43.32 -40.29
C LEU A 230 -11.14 44.75 -39.88
N ALA A 231 -11.71 44.95 -38.69
CA ALA A 231 -12.08 46.26 -38.18
C ALA A 231 -10.87 47.20 -38.05
N ASN A 232 -9.74 46.68 -37.55
CA ASN A 232 -8.51 47.45 -37.45
C ASN A 232 -7.98 47.94 -38.81
N ARG A 233 -8.25 47.21 -39.89
CA ARG A 233 -7.80 47.56 -41.25
C ARG A 233 -8.55 48.75 -41.85
N SER A 234 -9.75 49.03 -41.34
CA SER A 234 -10.60 50.14 -41.77
C SER A 234 -10.38 51.44 -40.96
N LEU A 235 -9.52 51.41 -39.94
CA LEU A 235 -9.25 52.57 -39.09
C LEU A 235 -8.00 53.34 -39.56
N PRO A 236 -7.97 54.68 -39.40
CA PRO A 236 -6.80 55.48 -39.71
C PRO A 236 -5.57 55.05 -38.88
N PRO A 237 -4.37 54.93 -39.49
CA PRO A 237 -3.16 54.58 -38.75
C PRO A 237 -2.87 55.59 -37.63
N GLY A 238 -2.70 55.10 -36.40
CA GLY A 238 -2.34 55.91 -35.24
C GLY A 238 -3.50 56.59 -34.51
N SER A 239 -4.76 56.35 -34.91
CA SER A 239 -5.94 56.82 -34.16
C SER A 239 -6.08 56.13 -32.80
N GLU A 240 -6.78 56.75 -31.85
CA GLU A 240 -7.06 56.15 -30.53
C GLU A 240 -7.89 54.87 -30.66
N GLU A 241 -8.83 54.82 -31.60
CA GLU A 241 -9.66 53.64 -31.88
C GLU A 241 -8.80 52.47 -32.40
N ALA A 242 -7.78 52.75 -33.21
CA ALA A 242 -6.84 51.74 -33.69
C ALA A 242 -5.99 51.16 -32.54
N LYS A 243 -5.62 51.98 -31.54
CA LYS A 243 -4.93 51.50 -30.33
C LYS A 243 -5.83 50.60 -29.48
N TRP A 244 -7.10 50.98 -29.27
CA TRP A 244 -8.05 50.14 -28.53
C TRP A 244 -8.31 48.80 -29.22
N MET A 245 -8.42 48.80 -30.55
CA MET A 245 -8.57 47.59 -31.36
C MET A 245 -7.35 46.67 -31.25
N ALA A 246 -6.14 47.26 -31.26
CA ALA A 246 -4.90 46.51 -31.07
C ALA A 246 -4.84 45.84 -29.67
N SER A 247 -5.18 46.56 -28.60
CA SER A 247 -5.24 45.97 -27.25
C SER A 247 -6.30 44.88 -27.13
N ALA A 248 -7.48 45.05 -27.73
CA ALA A 248 -8.52 44.02 -27.74
C ALA A 248 -8.05 42.73 -28.44
N LYS A 249 -7.33 42.88 -29.56
CA LYS A 249 -6.72 41.76 -30.29
C LYS A 249 -5.66 41.06 -29.44
N GLU A 250 -4.78 41.82 -28.77
CA GLU A 250 -3.74 41.27 -27.89
C GLU A 250 -4.35 40.46 -26.73
N GLY A 251 -5.41 40.96 -26.09
CA GLY A 251 -6.14 40.23 -25.06
C GLY A 251 -6.76 38.93 -25.58
N ALA A 252 -7.36 38.93 -26.77
CA ALA A 252 -7.89 37.72 -27.41
C ALA A 252 -6.79 36.71 -27.78
N GLU A 253 -5.61 37.17 -28.21
CA GLU A 253 -4.45 36.31 -28.44
C GLU A 253 -3.92 35.69 -27.13
N GLN A 254 -3.92 36.45 -26.03
CA GLN A 254 -3.57 35.95 -24.71
C GLN A 254 -4.52 34.84 -24.24
N ILE A 255 -5.84 35.02 -24.46
CA ILE A 255 -6.84 33.98 -24.18
C ILE A 255 -6.55 32.73 -25.02
N ARG A 256 -6.25 32.90 -26.32
CA ARG A 256 -5.94 31.79 -27.23
C ARG A 256 -4.75 30.98 -26.72
N ASP A 257 -3.72 31.66 -26.22
CA ASP A 257 -2.55 30.99 -25.69
C ASP A 257 -2.85 30.28 -24.37
N ILE A 258 -3.68 30.82 -23.47
CA ILE A 258 -4.15 30.10 -22.28
C ILE A 258 -4.89 28.81 -22.68
N VAL A 259 -5.78 28.89 -23.67
CA VAL A 259 -6.56 27.74 -24.15
C VAL A 259 -5.67 26.67 -24.81
N LYS A 260 -4.59 27.06 -25.49
CA LYS A 260 -3.61 26.09 -26.02
C LYS A 260 -2.96 25.25 -24.92
N HIS A 261 -2.71 25.83 -23.74
CA HIS A 261 -2.16 25.09 -22.61
C HIS A 261 -3.17 24.08 -22.04
N MET A 262 -4.48 24.39 -22.08
CA MET A 262 -5.55 23.44 -21.69
C MET A 262 -5.58 22.17 -22.54
N ASN A 263 -5.17 22.25 -23.82
CA ASN A 263 -5.12 21.10 -24.73
C ASN A 263 -4.03 20.07 -24.37
N HIS A 264 -3.06 20.43 -23.52
CA HIS A 264 -1.85 19.66 -23.27
C HIS A 264 -1.68 19.25 -21.81
N ILE A 265 -2.80 19.03 -21.10
CA ILE A 265 -2.77 18.55 -19.71
C ILE A 265 -2.21 17.12 -19.66
N THR A 266 -1.08 16.95 -18.98
CA THR A 266 -0.38 15.66 -18.79
C THR A 266 -0.27 15.25 -17.33
N GLN A 267 -0.53 16.16 -16.39
CA GLN A 267 -0.58 15.91 -14.95
C GLN A 267 -1.62 16.81 -14.29
N LEU A 268 -2.27 16.36 -13.22
CA LEU A 268 -3.10 17.21 -12.35
C LEU A 268 -2.18 17.88 -11.32
N ALA A 269 -1.93 19.18 -11.49
CA ALA A 269 -1.21 19.99 -10.52
C ALA A 269 -2.20 20.97 -9.91
N GLU A 270 -2.49 20.83 -8.62
CA GLU A 270 -3.36 21.74 -7.89
C GLU A 270 -2.54 22.90 -7.31
N VAL A 271 -3.11 24.11 -7.36
CA VAL A 271 -2.58 25.24 -6.59
C VAL A 271 -3.00 25.04 -5.13
N PRO A 272 -2.08 25.10 -4.14
CA PRO A 272 -2.45 25.04 -2.74
C PRO A 272 -3.48 26.14 -2.44
N SER A 273 -4.64 25.77 -1.88
CA SER A 273 -5.69 26.74 -1.54
C SER A 273 -5.16 27.81 -0.58
N ALA A 274 -5.12 29.06 -1.05
CA ALA A 274 -4.99 30.22 -0.19
C ALA A 274 -6.39 30.57 0.35
N GLY A 275 -6.76 30.04 1.53
CA GLY A 275 -8.03 30.33 2.19
C GLY A 275 -9.18 29.34 1.88
N PRO A 276 -10.45 29.76 2.01
CA PRO A 276 -11.62 28.87 1.94
C PRO A 276 -12.04 28.47 0.51
N LEU A 277 -11.27 28.84 -0.51
CA LEU A 277 -11.57 28.52 -1.89
C LEU A 277 -11.24 27.05 -2.19
N PRO A 278 -12.05 26.37 -3.03
CA PRO A 278 -11.72 25.02 -3.49
C PRO A 278 -10.37 25.03 -4.24
N PRO A 279 -9.59 23.95 -4.15
CA PRO A 279 -8.32 23.84 -4.87
C PRO A 279 -8.57 23.99 -6.37
N MET A 280 -7.84 24.91 -7.01
CA MET A 280 -7.94 25.17 -8.45
C MET A 280 -6.83 24.45 -9.21
N LEU A 281 -7.16 23.93 -10.39
CA LEU A 281 -6.21 23.29 -11.30
C LEU A 281 -5.27 24.34 -11.91
N ASP A 282 -3.96 24.16 -11.72
CA ASP A 282 -2.93 24.99 -12.35
C ASP A 282 -2.68 24.53 -13.79
N ILE A 283 -3.43 25.08 -14.75
CA ILE A 283 -3.35 24.70 -16.17
C ILE A 283 -1.90 24.82 -16.72
N ARG A 284 -1.09 25.75 -16.21
CA ARG A 284 0.29 25.94 -16.67
C ARG A 284 1.23 24.87 -16.12
N LYS A 285 1.10 24.50 -14.84
CA LYS A 285 1.91 23.41 -14.25
C LYS A 285 1.43 22.02 -14.68
N SER A 286 0.18 21.91 -15.12
CA SER A 286 -0.43 20.68 -15.62
C SER A 286 -0.02 20.32 -17.06
N GLY A 287 0.57 21.26 -17.80
CA GLY A 287 1.07 21.05 -19.16
C GLY A 287 2.48 20.44 -19.20
N ARG A 288 2.80 19.71 -20.27
CA ARG A 288 4.21 19.38 -20.58
C ARG A 288 4.94 20.68 -20.95
N ARG A 289 6.12 20.93 -20.35
CA ARG A 289 7.07 21.91 -20.88
C ARG A 289 7.53 21.51 -22.27
#